data_AF-A0A535XW01-F1
#
_entry.id   AF-A0A535XW01-F1
#
_cell.length_a   1.000
_cell.length_b   1.000
_cell.length_c   1.000
_cell.angle_alpha   90.00
_cell.angle_beta   90.00
_cell.angle_gamma   90.00
#
_symmetry.space_group_name_H-M   'P 1'
#
loop_
_entity.id
_entity.type
_entity.pdbx_description
1 polymer ?
#
loop_
_entity_poly.entity_id
_entity_poly.type
_entity_poly.pdbx_seq_one_letter_code
_entity_poly.pdbx_strand_id
1 'polypeptide(L)'
;MNARAIGCIGLGAVVFILIGILGINVASSRIGCPDRLQWGDRLYAPTGTPAPSPDTGGSEPPAKLGTSFIGLTTREVYGPAGSTSSDAPGRTSIIAMDCGDGRFQSYRNAGPAPTATPSAEAMLREGLRPATRLRTAHG
;
A
#
# COMPACT_ATOMS: atom_id res chain seq x y z
N MET A 1 -2.74 48.46 -24.73
CA MET A 1 -2.51 47.26 -23.88
C MET A 1 -3.60 46.24 -24.21
N ASN A 2 -3.19 45.04 -24.65
CA ASN A 2 -4.05 44.13 -25.40
C ASN A 2 -4.99 43.35 -24.46
N ALA A 3 -6.21 43.84 -24.25
CA ALA A 3 -7.24 43.22 -23.40
C ALA A 3 -7.48 41.72 -23.73
N ARG A 4 -7.25 41.31 -24.98
CA ARG A 4 -7.32 39.91 -25.43
C ARG A 4 -6.22 39.01 -24.86
N ALA A 5 -5.01 39.55 -24.64
CA ALA A 5 -3.90 38.78 -24.07
C ALA A 5 -4.09 38.53 -22.57
N ILE A 6 -4.64 39.51 -21.85
CA ILE A 6 -4.99 39.38 -20.42
C ILE A 6 -6.10 38.33 -20.24
N GLY A 7 -7.07 38.26 -21.16
CA GLY A 7 -8.12 37.25 -21.15
C GLY A 7 -7.59 35.82 -21.32
N CYS A 8 -6.64 35.60 -22.24
CA CYS A 8 -6.07 34.26 -22.48
C CYS A 8 -5.18 33.79 -21.31
N ILE A 9 -4.39 34.70 -20.73
CA ILE A 9 -3.56 34.40 -19.56
C ILE A 9 -4.43 34.11 -18.34
N GLY A 10 -5.51 34.87 -18.14
CA GLY A 10 -6.49 34.61 -17.08
C GLY A 10 -7.17 33.24 -17.23
N LEU A 11 -7.62 32.91 -18.44
CA LEU A 11 -8.25 31.61 -18.71
C LEU A 11 -7.27 30.45 -18.48
N GLY A 12 -6.03 30.59 -18.95
CA GLY A 12 -4.98 29.59 -18.74
C GLY A 12 -4.66 29.37 -17.26
N ALA A 13 -4.58 30.44 -16.47
CA ALA A 13 -4.35 30.35 -15.03
C ALA A 13 -5.50 29.65 -14.31
N VAL A 14 -6.76 29.95 -14.67
CA VAL A 14 -7.94 29.29 -14.09
C VAL A 14 -7.94 27.80 -14.40
N VAL A 15 -7.67 27.42 -15.66
CA VAL A 15 -7.60 26.00 -16.06
C VAL A 15 -6.49 25.27 -15.31
N PHE A 16 -5.32 25.89 -15.18
CA PHE A 16 -4.19 25.31 -14.43
C PHE A 16 -4.55 25.07 -12.95
N ILE A 17 -5.20 26.04 -12.31
CA ILE A 17 -5.67 25.91 -10.92
C ILE A 17 -6.69 24.78 -10.80
N LEU A 18 -7.65 24.68 -11.72
CA LEU A 18 -8.66 23.63 -11.70
C LEU A 18 -8.05 22.23 -11.87
N ILE A 19 -7.09 22.07 -12.78
CA ILE A 19 -6.36 20.80 -12.97
C ILE A 19 -5.52 20.48 -11.72
N GLY A 20 -4.87 21.48 -11.12
CA GLY A 20 -4.12 21.33 -9.88
C GLY A 20 -4.99 20.83 -8.72
N ILE A 21 -6.17 21.44 -8.52
CA ILE A 21 -7.13 21.03 -7.50
C ILE A 21 -7.65 19.61 -7.78
N LEU A 22 -7.95 19.28 -9.04
CA LEU A 22 -8.40 17.95 -9.42
C LEU A 22 -7.31 16.89 -9.16
N GLY A 23 -6.06 17.18 -9.50
CA GLY A 23 -4.91 16.32 -9.23
C GLY A 23 -4.68 16.10 -7.73
N ILE A 24 -4.81 17.15 -6.92
CA ILE A 24 -4.74 17.06 -5.46
C ILE A 24 -5.89 16.21 -4.92
N ASN A 25 -7.13 16.40 -5.38
CA ASN A 25 -8.28 15.58 -4.93
C ASN A 25 -8.13 14.09 -5.30
N VAL A 26 -7.58 13.76 -6.47
CA VAL A 26 -7.29 12.38 -6.86
C VAL A 26 -6.17 11.78 -6.00
N ALA A 27 -5.14 12.56 -5.65
CA ALA A 27 -4.11 12.11 -4.71
C ALA A 27 -4.67 11.91 -3.29
N SER A 28 -5.53 12.83 -2.84
CA SER A 28 -6.22 12.78 -1.55
C SER A 28 -7.24 11.66 -1.46
N SER A 29 -7.77 11.16 -2.58
CA SER A 29 -8.63 9.97 -2.60
C SER A 29 -7.89 8.68 -2.21
N ARG A 30 -6.55 8.75 -2.08
CA ARG A 30 -5.73 7.69 -1.47
C ARG A 30 -5.50 7.88 0.04
N ILE A 31 -6.03 8.96 0.62
CA ILE A 31 -6.11 9.16 2.08
C ILE A 31 -7.35 8.37 2.53
N GLY A 32 -7.13 7.38 3.38
CA GLY A 32 -8.13 6.34 3.65
C GLY A 32 -7.54 4.94 3.60
N CYS A 33 -8.30 3.99 4.10
CA CYS A 33 -7.89 2.60 4.26
C CYS A 33 -7.96 1.87 2.90
N PRO A 34 -6.90 1.19 2.44
CA PRO A 34 -6.99 0.41 1.19
C PRO A 34 -7.98 -0.75 1.30
N ASP A 35 -8.62 -1.14 0.20
CA ASP A 35 -9.50 -2.34 0.16
C ASP A 35 -8.72 -3.67 0.25
N ARG A 36 -7.41 -3.62 0.03
CA ARG A 36 -6.49 -4.75 0.12
C ARG A 36 -5.18 -4.26 0.71
N LEU A 37 -4.77 -4.88 1.81
CA LEU A 37 -3.49 -4.61 2.43
C LEU A 37 -2.55 -5.78 2.14
N GLN A 38 -1.42 -5.51 1.49
CA GLN A 38 -0.33 -6.48 1.44
C GLN A 38 0.66 -6.18 2.57
N TRP A 39 0.95 -7.20 3.37
CA TRP A 39 1.91 -7.10 4.46
C TRP A 39 2.84 -8.31 4.38
N GLY A 40 4.09 -8.05 3.98
CA GLY A 40 5.07 -9.03 3.49
C GLY A 40 4.51 -10.00 2.44
N ASP A 41 4.52 -11.30 2.72
CA ASP A 41 4.10 -12.38 1.80
C ASP A 41 2.60 -12.68 1.83
N ARG A 42 1.79 -11.90 2.57
CA ARG A 42 0.35 -12.15 2.71
C ARG A 42 -0.52 -10.96 2.32
N LEU A 43 -1.72 -11.32 1.85
CA LEU A 43 -2.81 -10.39 1.57
C LEU A 43 -3.79 -10.38 2.74
N TYR A 44 -4.30 -9.20 3.03
CA TYR A 44 -5.25 -8.93 4.09
C TYR A 44 -6.45 -8.16 3.52
N ALA A 45 -7.65 -8.58 3.90
CA ALA A 45 -8.92 -7.97 3.49
C ALA A 45 -9.54 -7.21 4.66
N PRO A 46 -10.12 -6.02 4.44
CA PRO A 46 -10.69 -5.20 5.50
C PRO A 46 -11.85 -5.94 6.17
N THR A 47 -11.96 -5.77 7.47
CA THR A 47 -13.04 -6.31 8.29
C THR A 47 -13.61 -5.24 9.19
N GLY A 48 -14.94 -5.11 9.21
CA GLY A 48 -15.60 -4.05 9.96
C GLY A 48 -15.36 -2.67 9.35
N THR A 49 -15.68 -1.63 10.12
CA THR A 49 -15.54 -0.23 9.72
C THR A 49 -14.34 0.44 10.40
N PRO A 50 -13.72 1.47 9.80
CA PRO A 50 -12.62 2.19 10.44
C PRO A 50 -13.02 2.77 11.80
N ALA A 51 -12.16 2.58 12.79
CA ALA A 51 -12.36 2.98 14.19
C ALA A 51 -11.29 3.98 14.65
N PRO A 52 -11.51 4.78 15.70
CA PRO A 52 -10.51 5.73 16.21
C PRO A 52 -9.32 5.06 16.90
N SER A 53 -9.38 3.75 17.14
CA SER A 53 -8.30 2.97 17.78
C SER A 53 -8.04 1.68 16.98
N PRO A 54 -6.80 1.17 16.97
CA PRO A 54 -6.49 -0.10 16.33
C PRO A 54 -7.21 -1.26 17.02
N ASP A 55 -7.87 -2.13 16.25
CA ASP A 55 -8.49 -3.36 16.74
C ASP A 55 -7.88 -4.57 16.02
N THR A 56 -7.36 -5.49 16.82
CA THR A 56 -6.70 -6.73 16.35
C THR A 56 -7.42 -8.00 16.84
N GLY A 57 -8.63 -7.85 17.41
CA GLY A 57 -9.47 -8.96 17.87
C GLY A 57 -9.05 -9.56 19.22
N GLY A 58 -8.24 -8.86 20.01
CA GLY A 58 -7.79 -9.25 21.34
C GLY A 58 -8.29 -8.30 22.43
N SER A 59 -8.24 -8.75 23.68
CA SER A 59 -8.59 -7.96 24.87
C SER A 59 -7.44 -7.06 25.39
N GLU A 60 -6.24 -7.25 24.85
CA GLU A 60 -5.03 -6.51 25.23
C GLU A 60 -4.68 -5.44 24.18
N PRO A 61 -3.96 -4.38 24.58
CA PRO A 61 -3.60 -3.29 23.67
C PRO A 61 -2.76 -3.80 22.49
N PRO A 62 -3.08 -3.39 21.25
CA PRO A 62 -2.34 -3.80 20.06
C PRO A 62 -0.86 -3.43 20.12
N ALA A 63 0.00 -4.33 19.66
CA ALA A 63 1.44 -4.09 19.57
C ALA A 63 1.81 -3.58 18.17
N LYS A 64 2.72 -2.60 18.10
CA LYS A 64 3.20 -2.06 16.83
C LYS A 64 4.11 -3.08 16.14
N LEU A 65 3.70 -3.54 14.95
CA LEU A 65 4.48 -4.47 14.13
C LEU A 65 5.52 -3.74 13.27
N GLY A 66 5.19 -2.53 12.82
CA GLY A 66 6.07 -1.74 11.96
C GLY A 66 5.31 -0.73 11.12
N THR A 67 5.84 -0.42 9.95
CA THR A 67 5.23 0.50 9.00
C THR A 67 5.20 -0.06 7.58
N SER A 68 4.15 0.27 6.82
CA SER A 68 3.98 -0.06 5.40
C SER A 68 3.99 1.20 4.56
N PHE A 69 4.59 1.15 3.37
CA PHE A 69 4.47 2.24 2.41
C PHE A 69 3.27 2.01 1.51
N ILE A 70 2.26 2.88 1.59
CA ILE A 70 1.04 2.79 0.78
C ILE A 70 0.87 4.10 0.00
N GLY A 71 0.94 3.97 -1.32
CA GLY A 71 0.86 5.11 -2.22
C GLY A 71 2.05 6.04 -2.04
N LEU A 72 1.89 7.11 -1.27
CA LEU A 72 2.91 8.13 -1.01
C LEU A 72 3.21 8.31 0.49
N THR A 73 2.52 7.57 1.37
CA THR A 73 2.67 7.73 2.82
C THR A 73 3.10 6.44 3.50
N THR A 74 3.89 6.62 4.56
CA THR A 74 4.25 5.54 5.49
C THR A 74 3.15 5.43 6.53
N ARG A 75 2.62 4.23 6.71
CA ARG A 75 1.49 3.97 7.61
C ARG A 75 1.84 2.92 8.64
N GLU A 76 1.33 3.10 9.84
CA GLU A 76 1.64 2.19 10.95
C GLU A 76 0.76 0.94 10.90
N VAL A 77 1.36 -0.20 11.25
CA VAL A 77 0.69 -1.50 11.30
C VAL A 77 0.82 -2.09 12.69
N TYR A 78 -0.30 -2.58 13.21
CA TYR A 78 -0.48 -3.11 14.53
C TYR A 78 -0.95 -4.56 14.46
N GLY A 79 -0.49 -5.37 15.40
CA GLY A 79 -0.87 -6.77 15.57
C GLY A 79 -1.43 -7.01 16.97
N PRO A 80 -1.88 -8.25 17.23
CA PRO A 80 -2.28 -8.67 18.56
C PRO A 80 -1.18 -8.41 19.60
N ALA A 81 -1.57 -8.30 20.86
CA ALA A 81 -0.64 -8.10 21.97
C ALA A 81 0.48 -9.18 21.97
N GLY A 82 1.68 -8.76 22.34
CA GLY A 82 2.87 -9.62 22.36
C GLY A 82 3.51 -9.88 20.98
N SER A 83 2.92 -9.41 19.88
CA SER A 83 3.54 -9.51 18.56
C SER A 83 4.75 -8.59 18.45
N THR A 84 5.86 -9.09 17.89
CA THR A 84 7.06 -8.28 17.63
C THR A 84 7.21 -7.94 16.15
N SER A 85 8.04 -6.95 15.81
CA SER A 85 8.33 -6.58 14.41
C SER A 85 9.00 -7.72 13.62
N SER A 86 9.65 -8.65 14.31
CA SER A 86 10.23 -9.87 13.75
C SER A 86 9.18 -10.95 13.42
N ASP A 87 7.94 -10.80 13.90
CA ASP A 87 6.83 -11.72 13.61
C ASP A 87 6.06 -11.37 12.31
N ALA A 88 6.55 -10.42 11.52
CA ALA A 88 6.03 -10.16 10.19
C ALA A 88 6.24 -11.37 9.25
N PRO A 89 5.31 -11.74 8.36
CA PRO A 89 3.85 -11.71 8.38
C PRO A 89 3.33 -13.14 8.15
N GLY A 90 3.73 -14.08 9.00
CA GLY A 90 3.41 -15.49 8.78
C GLY A 90 2.14 -15.99 9.48
N ARG A 91 1.69 -15.30 10.54
CA ARG A 91 0.84 -15.96 11.56
C ARG A 91 -0.33 -15.15 12.11
N THR A 92 -0.32 -13.82 12.04
CA THR A 92 -1.40 -13.00 12.60
C THR A 92 -2.62 -13.01 11.69
N SER A 93 -3.71 -13.55 12.21
CA SER A 93 -5.00 -13.68 11.52
C SER A 93 -5.65 -12.32 11.28
N ILE A 94 -5.42 -11.35 12.18
CA ILE A 94 -5.95 -9.99 12.12
C ILE A 94 -4.83 -9.00 12.43
N ILE A 95 -4.76 -7.92 11.65
CA ILE A 95 -3.89 -6.77 11.86
C ILE A 95 -4.72 -5.49 11.77
N ALA A 96 -4.26 -4.40 12.36
CA ALA A 96 -4.85 -3.08 12.18
C ALA A 96 -3.85 -2.14 11.52
N MET A 97 -4.33 -1.22 10.69
CA MET A 97 -3.49 -0.25 10.00
C MET A 97 -4.09 1.15 10.14
N ASP A 98 -3.22 2.13 10.34
CA ASP A 98 -3.55 3.55 10.27
C ASP A 98 -3.99 3.93 8.85
N CYS A 99 -5.12 4.63 8.75
CA CYS A 99 -5.70 5.09 7.50
C CYS A 99 -5.18 6.48 7.06
N GLY A 100 -4.34 7.12 7.88
CA GLY A 100 -3.76 8.44 7.63
C GLY A 100 -4.73 9.60 7.86
N ASP A 101 -5.95 9.31 8.33
CA ASP A 101 -7.01 10.24 8.68
C ASP A 101 -7.36 10.19 10.18
N GLY A 102 -6.48 9.58 10.99
CA GLY A 102 -6.70 9.37 12.43
C GLY A 102 -7.61 8.18 12.77
N ARG A 103 -8.04 7.40 11.76
CA ARG A 103 -8.76 6.15 11.96
C ARG A 103 -7.88 4.95 11.63
N PHE A 104 -8.27 3.79 12.15
CA PHE A 104 -7.62 2.52 11.95
C PHE A 104 -8.59 1.53 11.33
N GLN A 105 -8.12 0.77 10.35
CA GLN A 105 -8.88 -0.32 9.75
C GLN A 105 -8.28 -1.65 10.15
N SER A 106 -9.12 -2.55 10.65
CA SER A 106 -8.77 -3.95 10.87
C SER A 106 -8.83 -4.71 9.56
N TYR A 107 -7.88 -5.61 9.36
CA TYR A 107 -7.81 -6.49 8.23
C TYR A 107 -7.56 -7.92 8.67
N ARG A 108 -8.26 -8.86 8.02
CA ARG A 108 -8.09 -10.30 8.22
C ARG A 108 -7.26 -10.90 7.10
N ASN A 109 -6.45 -11.89 7.45
CA ASN A 109 -5.65 -12.66 6.51
C ASN A 109 -6.54 -13.30 5.43
N ALA A 110 -6.30 -12.95 4.18
CA ALA A 110 -7.03 -13.45 3.02
C ALA A 110 -6.23 -14.51 2.23
N GLY A 111 -5.03 -14.86 2.70
CA GLY A 111 -4.15 -15.85 2.08
C GLY A 111 -2.81 -15.28 1.62
N PRO A 112 -2.04 -16.07 0.86
CA PRO A 112 -0.75 -15.65 0.33
C PRO A 112 -0.92 -14.50 -0.67
N ALA A 113 0.00 -13.55 -0.64
CA ALA A 113 0.11 -12.53 -1.67
C ALA A 113 0.58 -13.18 -2.97
N PRO A 114 0.07 -12.74 -4.14
CA PRO A 114 0.61 -13.17 -5.41
C PRO A 114 2.08 -12.75 -5.45
N THR A 115 2.97 -13.73 -5.35
CA THR A 115 4.37 -13.48 -5.65
C THR A 115 4.41 -13.26 -7.15
N ALA A 116 4.70 -12.03 -7.58
CA ALA A 116 5.01 -11.77 -8.98
C ALA A 116 6.36 -12.45 -9.29
N THR A 117 6.35 -13.78 -9.41
CA THR A 117 7.42 -14.51 -10.08
C THR A 117 7.25 -14.14 -11.54
N PRO A 118 8.19 -13.42 -12.16
CA PRO A 118 8.17 -13.26 -13.61
C PRO A 118 8.16 -14.67 -14.20
N SER A 119 7.04 -15.04 -14.81
CA SER A 119 6.88 -16.35 -15.42
C SER A 119 8.00 -16.51 -16.45
N ALA A 120 8.66 -17.67 -16.49
CA ALA A 120 9.74 -17.92 -17.43
C ALA A 120 9.33 -17.62 -18.88
N GLU A 121 8.03 -17.74 -19.20
CA GLU A 121 7.43 -17.35 -20.48
C GLU A 121 7.50 -15.84 -20.79
N ALA A 122 7.39 -14.96 -19.77
CA ALA A 122 7.58 -13.52 -19.93
C ALA A 122 9.06 -13.16 -20.13
N MET A 123 9.97 -13.84 -19.42
CA MET A 123 11.42 -13.68 -19.64
C MET A 123 11.86 -14.20 -21.01
N LEU A 124 11.24 -15.28 -21.51
CA LEU A 124 11.52 -15.85 -22.82
C LEU A 124 11.04 -14.93 -23.96
N ARG A 125 9.91 -14.24 -23.78
CA ARG A 125 9.40 -13.23 -24.75
C ARG A 125 10.25 -11.96 -24.80
N GLU A 126 10.84 -11.56 -23.67
CA GLU A 126 11.68 -10.35 -23.57
C GLU A 126 13.17 -10.60 -23.91
N GLY A 127 13.55 -11.83 -24.30
CA GLY A 127 14.91 -12.15 -24.73
C GLY A 127 15.98 -12.15 -23.63
N LEU A 128 15.61 -11.96 -22.36
CA LEU A 128 16.54 -12.09 -21.24
C LEU A 128 16.75 -13.56 -20.91
N ARG A 129 17.87 -14.11 -21.40
CA ARG A 129 18.28 -15.48 -21.08
C ARG A 129 18.37 -15.65 -19.57
N PRO A 130 17.74 -16.67 -18.97
CA PRO A 130 17.98 -17.01 -17.58
C PRO A 130 19.48 -17.30 -17.42
N ALA A 131 20.10 -16.68 -16.41
CA ALA A 131 21.48 -16.96 -16.06
C ALA A 131 21.56 -18.43 -15.64
N THR A 132 21.94 -19.29 -16.58
CA THR A 132 22.24 -20.70 -16.33
C THR A 132 23.33 -20.74 -15.27
N ARG A 133 22.95 -21.10 -14.04
CA ARG A 133 23.90 -21.46 -12.99
C ARG A 133 24.65 -22.69 -13.51
N LEU A 134 25.86 -22.50 -14.02
CA LEU A 134 26.77 -23.61 -14.30
C LEU A 134 27.02 -24.33 -12.97
N ARG A 135 26.42 -25.50 -12.81
CA ARG A 135 26.72 -26.44 -11.73
C ARG A 135 27.98 -27.19 -12.16
N THR A 136 29.14 -26.68 -11.80
CA THR A 136 30.40 -27.45 -11.87
C THR A 136 30.29 -28.60 -10.88
N ALA A 137 30.09 -29.80 -11.41
CA ALA A 137 30.35 -31.05 -10.71
C ALA A 137 31.83 -31.39 -10.93
N HIS A 138 32.64 -31.32 -9.88
CA HIS A 138 33.93 -32.00 -9.84
C HIS A 138 33.77 -33.23 -8.96
N GLY A 139 33.77 -34.40 -9.60
CA GLY A 139 34.32 -35.64 -9.07
C GLY A 139 35.65 -35.89 -9.77
#